data_AF-A0A257LXI3-F1
#
_entry.id   AF-A0A257LXI3-F1
#
_cell.length_a   1.000
_cell.length_b   1.000
_cell.length_c   1.000
_cell.angle_alpha   90.00
_cell.angle_beta   90.00
_cell.angle_gamma   90.00
#
_symmetry.space_group_name_H-M   'P 1'
#
loop_
_entity.id
_entity.type
_entity.pdbx_description
1 polymer ?
#
loop_
_entity_poly.entity_id
_entity_poly.type
_entity_poly.pdbx_seq_one_letter_code
_entity_poly.pdbx_strand_id
1 'polypeptide(L)'
;MPWIKREDCIGCGICVEKCPVGAISLEKDVAVIDMANCIRCGVCHDACPEGAVRHDSERIEEEVEANVRKTKEFMDACATYLGDVKEKQKCLNRMIKHFNKEKIVIEKTLERLQKLKKELSLSFGISGDDTVQRK
;
A
#
# COMPACT_ATOMS: atom_id res chain seq x y z
N MET A 1 -0.01 2.68 3.80
CA MET A 1 1.41 3.05 3.58
C MET A 1 1.49 4.51 3.14
N PRO A 2 2.54 5.27 3.50
CA PRO A 2 2.70 6.64 3.04
C PRO A 2 3.18 6.69 1.58
N TRP A 3 2.74 7.69 0.83
CA TRP A 3 3.32 8.09 -0.45
C TRP A 3 3.35 9.62 -0.56
N ILE A 4 4.21 10.16 -1.42
CA ILE A 4 4.36 11.60 -1.60
C ILE A 4 3.59 12.05 -2.84
N LYS A 5 2.55 12.86 -2.64
CA LYS A 5 1.86 13.60 -3.71
C LYS A 5 2.76 14.75 -4.13
N ARG A 6 3.49 14.56 -5.23
CA ARG A 6 4.60 15.44 -5.63
C ARG A 6 4.13 16.86 -5.88
N GLU A 7 2.91 17.01 -6.38
CA GLU A 7 2.30 18.29 -6.73
C GLU A 7 2.04 19.16 -5.50
N ASP A 8 1.91 18.54 -4.33
CA ASP A 8 1.66 19.22 -3.05
C ASP A 8 2.97 19.34 -2.23
N CYS A 9 4.05 18.69 -2.64
CA CYS A 9 5.31 18.65 -1.89
C CYS A 9 6.17 19.88 -2.21
N ILE A 10 6.35 20.75 -1.22
CA ILE A 10 7.19 21.96 -1.35
C ILE A 10 8.66 21.77 -0.96
N GLY A 11 9.11 20.53 -0.75
CA GLY A 11 10.52 20.24 -0.43
C GLY A 11 11.03 20.70 0.94
N CYS A 12 10.14 21.02 1.89
CA CYS A 12 10.52 21.64 3.17
C CYS A 12 11.35 20.75 4.12
N GLY A 13 11.43 19.43 3.88
CA GLY A 13 12.28 18.51 4.66
C GLY A 13 11.77 18.15 6.06
N ILE A 14 10.67 18.71 6.57
CA ILE A 14 10.17 18.43 7.94
C ILE A 14 9.92 16.93 8.17
N CYS A 15 9.36 16.23 7.18
CA CYS A 15 9.13 14.79 7.28
C CYS A 15 10.44 13.98 7.36
N VAL A 16 11.53 14.48 6.77
CA VAL A 16 12.88 13.88 6.87
C VAL A 16 13.36 13.97 8.32
N GLU A 17 13.32 15.17 8.91
CA GLU A 17 13.76 15.40 10.29
C GLU A 17 12.94 14.59 11.31
N LYS A 18 11.64 14.43 11.06
CA LYS A 18 10.73 13.71 11.97
C LYS A 18 10.77 12.19 11.80
N CYS A 19 11.41 11.65 10.78
CA CYS A 19 11.44 10.22 10.54
C CYS A 19 12.34 9.51 11.57
N PRO A 20 11.79 8.68 12.49
CA PRO A 20 12.58 8.11 13.59
C PRO A 20 13.60 7.05 13.12
N VAL A 21 13.45 6.55 11.90
CA VAL A 21 14.30 5.52 11.31
C VAL A 21 15.07 6.01 10.08
N GLY A 22 15.03 7.32 9.80
CA GLY A 22 15.76 7.92 8.68
C GLY A 22 15.35 7.41 7.28
N ALA A 23 14.12 6.90 7.13
CA ALA A 23 13.63 6.31 5.89
C ALA A 23 13.12 7.34 4.85
N ILE A 24 13.35 8.64 5.04
CA ILE A 24 12.88 9.69 4.13
C ILE A 24 14.07 10.58 3.76
N SER A 25 14.20 10.91 2.48
CA SER A 25 15.21 11.82 1.93
C SER A 25 14.55 12.87 1.03
N LEU A 26 15.30 13.91 0.64
CA LEU A 26 14.91 14.84 -0.43
C LEU A 26 15.68 14.49 -1.69
N GLU A 27 14.96 14.28 -2.79
CA GLU A 27 15.52 14.11 -4.13
C GLU A 27 14.90 15.15 -5.06
N LYS A 28 15.73 16.03 -5.64
CA LYS A 28 15.26 17.13 -6.51
C LYS A 28 14.13 17.94 -5.87
N ASP A 29 14.33 18.33 -4.61
CA ASP A 29 13.39 19.10 -3.79
C ASP A 29 12.03 18.42 -3.53
N VAL A 30 11.93 17.10 -3.74
CA VAL A 30 10.73 16.32 -3.40
C VAL A 30 11.10 15.23 -2.40
N ALA A 31 10.25 15.05 -1.39
CA ALA A 31 10.43 13.97 -0.43
C ALA A 31 10.33 12.60 -1.13
N VAL A 32 11.20 11.67 -0.76
CA VAL A 32 11.20 10.28 -1.21
C VAL A 32 11.26 9.38 0.02
N ILE A 33 10.40 8.36 0.04
CA ILE A 33 10.30 7.43 1.16
C ILE A 33 10.92 6.10 0.73
N ASP A 34 11.94 5.65 1.44
CA ASP A 34 12.45 4.29 1.35
C ASP A 34 11.49 3.34 2.07
N MET A 35 10.62 2.70 1.28
CA MET A 35 9.63 1.76 1.79
C MET A 35 10.22 0.47 2.35
N ALA A 36 11.49 0.16 2.09
CA ALA A 36 12.18 -0.99 2.69
C ALA A 36 12.58 -0.71 4.15
N ASN A 37 12.98 0.52 4.46
CA ASN A 37 13.36 0.96 5.81
C ASN A 37 12.20 1.57 6.61
N CYS A 38 11.10 1.95 5.95
CA CYS A 38 9.93 2.56 6.60
C CYS A 38 9.21 1.59 7.55
N ILE A 39 9.18 1.92 8.84
CA ILE A 39 8.45 1.15 9.88
C ILE A 39 6.95 1.47 9.97
N ARG A 40 6.44 2.33 9.09
CA ARG A 40 5.00 2.67 9.00
C ARG A 40 4.43 3.29 10.28
N CYS A 41 5.23 4.06 11.02
CA CYS A 41 4.82 4.68 12.29
C CYS A 41 3.81 5.83 12.15
N GLY A 42 3.69 6.41 10.95
CA GLY A 42 2.71 7.47 10.65
C GLY A 42 3.15 8.91 10.96
N VAL A 43 4.26 9.11 11.67
CA VAL A 43 4.76 10.45 12.08
C VAL A 43 4.89 11.44 10.92
N CYS A 44 5.28 10.98 9.72
CA CYS A 44 5.41 11.85 8.55
C CYS A 44 4.08 12.39 8.02
N HIS A 45 2.95 11.71 8.26
CA HIS A 45 1.63 12.21 7.88
C HIS A 45 1.27 13.46 8.70
N ASP A 46 1.43 13.37 10.03
CA ASP A 46 1.11 14.47 10.95
C ASP A 46 2.09 15.64 10.80
N ALA A 47 3.34 15.35 10.42
CA ALA A 47 4.40 16.36 10.30
C ALA A 47 4.35 17.19 9.02
N CYS A 48 3.63 16.75 7.98
CA CYS A 48 3.64 17.42 6.68
C CYS A 48 2.67 18.61 6.66
N PRO A 49 3.13 19.87 6.57
CA PRO A 49 2.25 21.04 6.62
C PRO A 49 1.32 21.15 5.40
N GLU A 50 1.77 20.67 4.24
CA GLU A 50 1.00 20.69 2.99
C GLU A 50 0.09 19.47 2.82
N GLY A 51 0.15 18.51 3.74
CA GLY A 51 -0.57 17.24 3.58
C GLY A 51 -0.12 16.42 2.37
N ALA A 52 1.10 16.64 1.87
CA ALA A 52 1.67 15.94 0.72
C ALA A 52 2.01 14.46 1.00
N VAL A 53 2.15 14.08 2.27
CA VAL A 53 2.32 12.68 2.69
C VAL A 53 0.94 12.02 2.83
N ARG A 54 0.53 11.28 1.80
CA ARG A 54 -0.82 10.70 1.66
C ARG A 54 -0.86 9.22 2.01
N HIS A 55 -2.05 8.69 2.32
CA HIS A 55 -2.24 7.26 2.51
C HIS A 55 -2.42 6.56 1.16
N ASP A 56 -1.78 5.41 0.96
CA ASP A 56 -1.95 4.54 -0.21
C ASP A 56 -3.40 4.07 -0.42
N SER A 57 -4.24 4.08 0.62
CA SER A 57 -5.68 3.85 0.50
C SER A 57 -6.36 4.82 -0.48
N GLU A 58 -5.76 5.98 -0.76
CA GLU A 58 -6.24 6.93 -1.77
C GLU A 58 -5.96 6.47 -3.21
N ARG A 59 -5.13 5.43 -3.40
CA ARG A 59 -4.67 4.94 -4.71
C ARG A 59 -5.21 3.55 -5.06
N ILE A 60 -6.23 3.07 -4.34
CA ILE A 60 -6.83 1.75 -4.56
C ILE A 60 -7.27 1.59 -6.02
N GLU A 61 -7.95 2.59 -6.58
CA GLU A 61 -8.44 2.51 -7.96
C GLU A 61 -7.30 2.44 -8.98
N GLU A 62 -6.22 3.20 -8.75
CA GLU A 62 -5.03 3.13 -9.61
C GLU A 62 -4.39 1.73 -9.58
N GLU A 63 -4.36 1.09 -8.41
CA GLU A 63 -3.85 -0.27 -8.27
C GLU A 63 -4.75 -1.30 -8.97
N VAL A 64 -6.07 -1.16 -8.84
CA VAL A 64 -7.04 -2.00 -9.56
C VAL A 64 -6.84 -1.88 -11.06
N GLU A 65 -6.78 -0.67 -11.60
CA GLU A 65 -6.57 -0.44 -13.03
C GLU A 65 -5.20 -0.93 -13.52
N ALA A 66 -4.15 -0.79 -12.71
CA ALA A 66 -2.85 -1.36 -13.03
C ALA A 66 -2.88 -2.89 -13.10
N ASN A 67 -3.62 -3.55 -12.21
CA ASN A 67 -3.81 -5.00 -12.22
C ASN A 67 -4.60 -5.48 -13.45
N VAL A 68 -5.67 -4.77 -13.80
CA VAL A 68 -6.46 -5.05 -15.01
C VAL A 68 -5.61 -4.86 -16.26
N ARG A 69 -4.85 -3.76 -16.36
CA ARG A 69 -3.96 -3.48 -17.49
C ARG A 69 -2.91 -4.57 -17.67
N LYS A 70 -2.19 -4.95 -16.61
CA LYS A 70 -1.20 -6.04 -16.65
C LYS A 70 -1.83 -7.37 -17.06
N THR A 71 -3.05 -7.65 -16.58
CA THR A 71 -3.79 -8.86 -16.98
C THR A 71 -4.07 -8.86 -18.48
N LYS A 72 -4.51 -7.73 -19.05
CA LYS A 72 -4.70 -7.59 -20.51
C LYS A 72 -3.39 -7.80 -21.27
N GLU A 73 -2.28 -7.19 -20.82
CA GLU A 73 -0.95 -7.39 -21.42
C GLU A 73 -0.53 -8.87 -21.44
N PHE A 74 -0.75 -9.61 -20.34
CA PHE A 74 -0.49 -11.05 -20.29
C PHE A 74 -1.41 -11.85 -21.22
N MET A 75 -2.68 -11.48 -21.32
CA MET A 75 -3.61 -12.13 -22.25
C MET A 75 -3.18 -11.93 -23.70
N ASP A 76 -2.78 -10.72 -24.06
CA ASP A 76 -2.34 -10.39 -25.42
C ASP A 76 -1.02 -11.09 -25.76
N ALA A 77 -0.07 -11.13 -24.82
CA ALA A 77 1.15 -11.93 -24.98
C ALA A 77 0.82 -13.42 -25.22
N CYS A 78 -0.12 -14.01 -24.46
CA CYS A 78 -0.52 -15.40 -24.67
C CYS A 78 -1.08 -15.65 -26.08
N ALA A 79 -1.88 -14.76 -26.65
CA ALA A 79 -2.33 -14.95 -28.03
C ALA A 79 -1.20 -14.80 -29.05
N THR A 80 -0.31 -13.83 -28.86
CA THR A 80 0.82 -13.60 -29.76
C THR A 80 1.73 -14.82 -29.81
N TYR A 81 2.02 -15.45 -28.67
CA TYR A 81 2.96 -16.56 -28.59
C TYR A 81 2.32 -17.95 -28.75
N LEU A 82 1.03 -18.12 -28.45
CA LEU A 82 0.37 -19.43 -28.47
C LEU A 82 -0.66 -19.60 -29.61
N GLY A 83 -0.97 -18.52 -30.36
CA GLY A 83 -1.68 -18.60 -31.63
C GLY A 83 -3.18 -18.92 -31.59
N ASP A 84 -3.83 -18.96 -30.42
CA ASP A 84 -5.27 -19.24 -30.28
C ASP A 84 -5.95 -18.28 -29.28
N VAL A 85 -7.10 -17.73 -29.66
CA VAL A 85 -7.96 -16.90 -28.80
C VAL A 85 -8.36 -17.63 -27.51
N LYS A 86 -8.50 -18.96 -27.55
CA LYS A 86 -8.75 -19.78 -26.35
C LYS A 86 -7.62 -19.69 -25.32
N GLU A 87 -6.38 -19.42 -25.75
CA GLU A 87 -5.26 -19.22 -24.84
C GLU A 87 -5.36 -17.88 -24.08
N LYS A 88 -5.95 -16.84 -24.67
CA LYS A 88 -6.30 -15.61 -23.92
C LYS A 88 -7.25 -15.92 -22.76
N GLN A 89 -8.29 -16.69 -23.03
CA GLN A 89 -9.28 -17.04 -22.01
C GLN A 89 -8.67 -17.91 -20.89
N LYS A 90 -7.80 -18.87 -21.25
CA LYS A 90 -7.06 -19.66 -20.26
C LYS A 90 -6.12 -18.79 -19.43
N CYS A 91 -5.46 -17.81 -20.04
CA CYS A 91 -4.59 -16.86 -19.32
C CYS A 91 -5.39 -16.01 -18.32
N LEU A 92 -6.52 -15.44 -18.76
CA LEU A 92 -7.43 -14.70 -17.89
C LEU A 92 -7.88 -15.56 -16.69
N ASN A 93 -8.29 -16.80 -16.94
CA ASN A 93 -8.69 -17.71 -15.86
C ASN A 93 -7.56 -18.01 -14.87
N ARG A 94 -6.30 -18.06 -15.33
CA ARG A 94 -5.12 -18.20 -14.45
C ARG A 94 -4.91 -16.95 -13.59
N MET A 95 -5.05 -15.76 -14.18
CA MET A 95 -4.94 -14.49 -13.45
C MET A 95 -6.06 -14.33 -12.40
N ILE A 96 -7.30 -14.69 -12.74
CA ILE A 96 -8.42 -14.72 -11.79
C ILE A 96 -8.11 -15.68 -10.62
N LYS A 97 -7.61 -16.89 -10.92
CA LYS A 97 -7.18 -17.84 -9.87
C LYS A 97 -6.07 -17.27 -8.99
N HIS A 98 -5.11 -16.55 -9.57
CA HIS A 98 -4.05 -15.88 -8.82
C HIS A 98 -4.63 -14.84 -7.84
N PHE A 99 -5.44 -13.90 -8.31
CA PHE A 99 -6.05 -12.87 -7.44
C PHE A 99 -6.97 -13.47 -6.37
N ASN A 100 -7.73 -14.52 -6.69
CA ASN A 100 -8.54 -15.24 -5.69
C ASN A 100 -7.67 -15.90 -4.60
N LYS A 101 -6.54 -16.49 -4.98
CA LYS A 101 -5.59 -17.06 -4.02
C LYS A 101 -4.95 -15.96 -3.17
N GLU A 102 -4.57 -14.82 -3.74
CA GLU A 102 -4.07 -13.66 -2.98
C GLU A 102 -5.12 -13.10 -2.02
N LYS A 103 -6.38 -12.99 -2.45
CA LYS A 103 -7.51 -12.62 -1.58
C LYS A 103 -7.60 -13.53 -0.35
N ILE A 104 -7.58 -14.85 -0.54
CA ILE A 104 -7.61 -15.82 0.56
C ILE A 104 -6.41 -15.66 1.50
N VAL A 105 -5.21 -15.42 0.95
CA VAL A 105 -4.01 -15.18 1.75
C VAL A 105 -4.16 -13.92 2.60
N ILE A 106 -4.65 -12.82 2.02
CA ILE A 106 -4.87 -11.55 2.72
C ILE A 106 -5.90 -11.73 3.83
N GLU A 107 -7.07 -12.31 3.53
CA GLU A 107 -8.14 -12.55 4.52
C GLU A 107 -7.62 -13.35 5.71
N LYS A 108 -6.96 -14.49 5.47
CA LYS A 108 -6.38 -15.32 6.54
C LYS A 108 -5.25 -14.63 7.31
N THR A 109 -4.47 -13.77 6.63
CA THR A 109 -3.42 -12.99 7.27
C THR A 109 -4.02 -11.97 8.23
N LEU A 110 -5.07 -11.26 7.80
CA LEU A 110 -5.78 -10.28 8.63
C LEU A 110 -6.42 -10.93 9.85
N GLU A 111 -7.06 -12.10 9.71
CA GLU A 111 -7.59 -12.87 10.84
C GLU A 111 -6.51 -13.16 11.90
N ARG A 112 -5.32 -13.59 11.47
CA ARG A 112 -4.19 -13.88 12.38
C ARG A 112 -3.65 -12.61 13.05
N LEU A 113 -3.50 -11.51 12.29
CA LEU A 113 -3.04 -10.23 12.83
C LEU A 113 -4.04 -9.65 13.85
N GLN A 114 -5.34 -9.82 13.63
CA GLN A 114 -6.38 -9.42 14.58
C GLN A 114 -6.30 -10.22 15.89
N LYS A 115 -5.99 -11.52 15.81
CA LYS A 115 -5.74 -12.34 16.99
C LYS A 115 -4.53 -11.84 17.78
N LEU A 116 -3.42 -11.56 17.10
CA LEU A 116 -2.22 -10.98 17.73
C LEU A 116 -2.54 -9.63 18.39
N LYS A 117 -3.29 -8.74 17.71
CA LYS A 117 -3.71 -7.46 18.27
C LYS A 117 -4.51 -7.64 19.58
N LYS A 118 -5.42 -8.62 19.63
CA LYS A 118 -6.19 -8.94 20.84
C LYS A 118 -5.29 -9.44 21.97
N GLU A 119 -4.34 -10.33 21.66
CA GLU A 119 -3.37 -10.84 22.64
C GLU A 119 -2.50 -9.72 23.23
N LEU A 120 -2.02 -8.79 22.40
CA LEU A 120 -1.31 -7.60 22.88
C LEU A 120 -2.19 -6.74 23.81
N SER A 121 -3.44 -6.45 23.44
CA SER A 121 -4.33 -5.62 24.27
C SER A 121 -4.56 -6.21 25.67
N LEU A 122 -4.63 -7.54 25.78
CA LEU A 122 -4.76 -8.24 27.06
C LEU A 122 -3.47 -8.16 27.89
N SER A 123 -2.31 -8.24 27.25
CA SER A 123 -1.00 -8.20 27.94
C SER A 123 -0.66 -6.83 28.54
N PHE A 124 -1.18 -5.74 27.95
CA PHE A 124 -0.93 -4.38 28.42
C PHE A 124 -2.05 -3.82 29.32
N GLY A 125 -3.09 -4.59 29.64
CA GLY A 125 -4.19 -4.14 30.48
C GLY A 125 -4.96 -2.93 29.92
N ILE A 126 -4.86 -2.67 28.61
CA ILE A 126 -5.54 -1.56 27.95
C ILE A 126 -6.99 -1.99 27.77
N SER A 127 -7.87 -1.55 28.69
CA SER A 127 -9.31 -1.60 28.48
C SER A 127 -9.61 -0.77 27.23
N GLY A 128 -10.05 -1.43 26.16
CA GLY A 128 -10.26 -0.77 24.88
C GLY A 128 -11.30 0.34 24.96
N ASP A 129 -10.85 1.58 24.76
CA ASP A 129 -11.56 2.62 24.03
C ASP A 129 -10.60 3.82 23.83
N ASP A 130 -9.86 3.84 22.72
CA ASP A 130 -9.30 5.06 22.17
C ASP A 130 -10.05 5.39 20.87
N THR A 131 -11.36 5.61 20.98
CA THR A 131 -12.03 6.52 20.05
C THR A 131 -11.48 7.93 20.29
N VAL A 132 -10.33 8.21 19.69
CA VAL A 132 -9.88 9.60 19.50
C VAL A 132 -10.88 10.27 18.58
N GLN A 133 -11.84 10.95 19.19
CA GLN A 133 -12.71 11.93 18.56
C GLN A 133 -11.84 12.94 17.82
N ARG A 134 -11.83 12.87 16.49
CA ARG A 134 -11.34 13.95 15.65
C ARG A 134 -12.35 15.10 15.75
N LYS A 135 -11.97 16.16 16.45
CA LYS A 135 -12.53 17.50 16.23
C LYS A 135 -11.94 18.09 14.96
#